data_AF-A0A563UF51-F1
#
_entry.id   AF-A0A563UF51-F1
#
_cell.length_a   1.000
_cell.length_b   1.000
_cell.length_c   1.000
_cell.angle_alpha   90.00
_cell.angle_beta   90.00
_cell.angle_gamma   90.00
#
_symmetry.space_group_name_H-M   'P 1'
#
loop_
_entity.id
_entity.type
_entity.pdbx_description
1 polymer ?
#
loop_
_entity_poly.entity_id
_entity_poly.type
_entity_poly.pdbx_seq_one_letter_code
_entity_poly.pdbx_strand_id
1 'polypeptide(L)'
;MIKKKPEQKRPLSKQEKKDALVTLLVITAIIISGLYWLGKTSDQENTVRLKAVNNGCVYTNGVITLIFYYKGKSIHIKYVVKGKEYEYIGGWSNNPRHLGKNDSVRIRYATSDPSLVITELEDGF
;
A
#
# COMPACT_ATOMS: atom_id res chain seq x y z
N MET A 1 7.11 42.41 39.71
CA MET A 1 6.51 41.32 38.90
C MET A 1 5.09 41.70 38.52
N ILE A 2 4.83 42.04 37.24
CA ILE A 2 3.48 42.38 36.76
C ILE A 2 2.82 41.07 36.28
N LYS A 3 1.81 40.60 37.02
CA LYS A 3 0.98 39.46 36.58
C LYS A 3 0.06 39.93 35.46
N LYS A 4 0.28 39.47 34.22
CA LYS A 4 -0.69 39.64 33.13
C LYS A 4 -1.99 38.91 33.48
N LYS A 5 -3.11 39.62 33.41
CA LYS A 5 -4.46 39.10 33.62
C LYS A 5 -4.81 38.13 32.49
N PRO A 6 -5.40 36.95 32.77
CA PRO A 6 -5.71 35.98 31.74
C PRO A 6 -6.75 36.56 30.76
N GLU A 7 -6.42 36.49 29.47
CA GLU A 7 -7.27 36.96 28.39
C GLU A 7 -8.48 36.04 28.25
N GLN A 8 -9.67 36.55 28.60
CA GLN A 8 -10.91 35.78 28.60
C GLN A 8 -11.48 35.74 27.18
N LYS A 9 -11.41 34.58 26.53
CA LYS A 9 -11.89 34.39 25.15
C LYS A 9 -13.42 34.58 25.07
N ARG A 10 -13.87 35.45 24.16
CA ARG A 10 -15.30 35.71 23.90
C ARG A 10 -15.97 34.45 23.32
N PRO A 11 -17.22 34.13 23.72
CA PRO A 11 -17.96 33.02 23.11
C PRO A 11 -18.23 33.29 21.62
N LEU A 12 -18.04 32.28 20.77
CA LEU A 12 -18.37 32.35 19.34
C LEU A 12 -19.87 32.67 19.14
N SER A 13 -20.13 33.56 18.20
CA SER A 13 -21.49 33.86 17.72
C SER A 13 -22.10 32.63 17.02
N LYS A 14 -23.43 32.60 16.93
CA LYS A 14 -24.15 31.53 16.21
C LYS A 14 -23.73 31.42 14.75
N GLN A 15 -23.33 32.52 14.12
CA GLN A 15 -22.88 32.56 12.73
C GLN A 15 -21.51 31.90 12.59
N GLU A 16 -20.55 32.29 13.42
CA GLU A 16 -19.19 31.72 13.41
C GLU A 16 -19.18 30.22 13.70
N LYS A 17 -20.11 29.73 14.54
CA LYS A 17 -20.29 28.29 14.77
C LYS A 17 -20.80 27.55 13.53
N LYS A 18 -21.70 28.15 12.76
CA LYS A 18 -22.21 27.56 11.51
C LYS A 18 -21.11 27.55 10.44
N ASP A 19 -20.38 28.64 10.30
CA ASP A 19 -19.29 28.75 9.33
C ASP A 19 -18.19 27.73 9.67
N ALA A 20 -17.80 27.62 10.94
CA ALA A 20 -16.85 26.59 11.39
C ALA A 20 -17.33 25.17 11.12
N LEU A 21 -18.62 24.88 11.31
CA LEU A 21 -19.22 23.58 11.01
C LEU A 21 -19.16 23.27 9.51
N VAL A 22 -19.50 24.26 8.66
CA VAL A 22 -19.46 24.12 7.20
C VAL A 22 -18.02 23.89 6.74
N THR A 23 -17.06 24.66 7.24
CA THR A 23 -15.63 24.47 6.94
C THR A 23 -15.16 23.07 7.33
N LEU A 24 -15.54 22.60 8.53
CA LEU A 24 -15.20 21.24 8.98
C LEU A 24 -15.77 20.17 8.05
N LEU A 25 -17.03 20.32 7.63
CA LEU A 25 -17.68 19.37 6.71
C LEU A 25 -16.99 19.34 5.34
N VAL A 26 -16.63 20.50 4.80
CA VAL A 26 -15.92 20.60 3.52
C VAL A 26 -14.54 19.92 3.60
N ILE A 27 -13.77 20.21 4.65
CA ILE A 27 -12.47 19.56 4.86
C ILE A 27 -12.63 18.05 4.98
N THR A 28 -13.62 17.59 5.75
CA THR A 28 -13.91 16.16 5.92
C THR A 28 -14.25 15.51 4.57
N ALA A 29 -15.11 16.14 3.76
CA ALA A 29 -15.50 15.62 2.45
C ALA A 29 -14.30 15.49 1.49
N ILE A 30 -13.39 16.47 1.50
CA ILE A 30 -12.15 16.43 0.71
C ILE A 30 -11.26 15.25 1.16
N ILE A 31 -11.06 15.07 2.46
CA ILE A 31 -10.25 13.98 3.01
C ILE A 31 -10.83 12.62 2.62
N ILE A 32 -12.14 12.42 2.83
CA ILE A 32 -12.82 11.15 2.48
C ILE A 32 -12.68 10.87 0.99
N SER A 33 -12.87 11.88 0.14
CA SER A 33 -12.77 11.73 -1.32
C SER A 33 -11.35 11.37 -1.75
N GLY A 34 -10.33 12.02 -1.17
CA GLY A 34 -8.93 11.71 -1.42
C GLY A 34 -8.57 10.28 -1.01
N LEU A 35 -9.00 9.84 0.18
CA LEU A 35 -8.77 8.47 0.65
C LEU A 35 -9.45 7.43 -0.23
N TYR A 36 -10.69 7.69 -0.66
CA TYR A 36 -11.41 6.79 -1.56
C TYR A 36 -10.71 6.64 -2.93
N TRP A 37 -10.21 7.75 -3.49
CA TRP A 37 -9.51 7.71 -4.77
C TRP A 37 -8.18 6.93 -4.68
N LEU A 38 -7.42 7.12 -3.60
CA LEU A 38 -6.19 6.35 -3.36
C LEU A 38 -6.44 4.84 -3.23
N GLY A 39 -7.48 4.45 -2.48
CA GLY A 39 -7.84 3.03 -2.34
C GLY A 39 -8.22 2.40 -3.68
N LYS A 40 -9.05 3.08 -4.47
CA LYS A 40 -9.50 2.58 -5.77
C LYS A 40 -8.36 2.34 -6.76
N THR A 41 -7.37 3.23 -6.81
CA THR A 41 -6.20 3.08 -7.69
C THR A 41 -5.38 1.85 -7.30
N SER A 42 -5.17 1.62 -6.00
CA SER A 42 -4.44 0.45 -5.50
C SER A 42 -5.14 -0.87 -5.85
N ASP A 43 -6.47 -0.93 -5.70
CA ASP A 43 -7.27 -2.10 -6.09
C ASP A 43 -7.22 -2.35 -7.60
N GLN A 44 -7.21 -1.29 -8.40
CA GLN A 44 -7.09 -1.39 -9.86
C GLN A 44 -5.72 -1.95 -10.26
N GLU A 45 -4.63 -1.48 -9.67
CA GLU A 45 -3.28 -2.01 -9.95
C GLU A 45 -3.17 -3.50 -9.61
N ASN A 46 -3.70 -3.90 -8.45
CA ASN A 46 -3.71 -5.31 -8.05
C ASN A 46 -4.56 -6.17 -8.99
N THR A 47 -5.75 -5.71 -9.37
CA THR A 47 -6.61 -6.46 -10.29
C THR A 47 -6.02 -6.57 -11.70
N VAL A 48 -5.35 -5.53 -12.19
CA VAL A 48 -4.62 -5.56 -13.47
C VAL A 48 -3.45 -6.54 -13.40
N ARG A 49 -2.66 -6.49 -12.34
CA ARG A 49 -1.54 -7.43 -12.09
C ARG A 49 -2.04 -8.89 -12.05
N LEU A 50 -3.07 -9.17 -11.26
CA LEU A 50 -3.68 -10.50 -11.16
C LEU A 50 -4.20 -10.99 -12.50
N LYS A 51 -4.92 -10.15 -13.26
CA LYS A 51 -5.42 -10.51 -14.58
C LYS A 51 -4.29 -10.78 -15.57
N ALA A 52 -3.24 -9.96 -15.59
CA ALA A 52 -2.11 -10.15 -16.48
C ALA A 52 -1.41 -11.49 -16.23
N VAL A 53 -1.15 -11.83 -14.96
CA VAL A 53 -0.52 -13.11 -14.60
C VAL A 53 -1.46 -14.29 -14.88
N ASN A 54 -2.76 -14.17 -14.63
CA ASN A 54 -3.73 -15.24 -14.88
C ASN A 54 -4.00 -15.48 -16.38
N ASN A 55 -3.85 -14.47 -17.23
CA ASN A 55 -3.96 -14.61 -18.68
C ASN A 55 -2.78 -15.40 -19.30
N GLY A 56 -1.67 -15.51 -18.58
CA GLY A 56 -0.52 -16.29 -18.98
C GLY A 56 0.67 -16.02 -18.06
N CYS A 57 1.21 -17.06 -17.44
CA CYS A 57 2.32 -16.93 -16.51
C CYS A 57 3.45 -17.93 -16.72
N VAL A 58 4.63 -17.55 -16.23
CA VAL A 58 5.79 -18.43 -16.10
C VAL A 58 6.28 -18.35 -14.67
N TYR A 59 6.79 -19.47 -14.17
CA TYR A 59 7.34 -19.58 -12.84
C TYR A 59 8.85 -19.34 -12.86
N THR A 60 9.34 -18.68 -11.82
CA THR A 60 10.76 -18.61 -11.52
C THR A 60 10.95 -18.52 -10.00
N ASN A 61 12.21 -18.49 -9.58
CA ASN A 61 12.58 -18.23 -8.21
C ASN A 61 13.16 -16.83 -8.10
N GLY A 62 12.75 -16.13 -7.06
CA GLY A 62 13.37 -14.89 -6.61
C GLY A 62 14.09 -15.09 -5.29
N VAL A 63 14.91 -14.14 -4.91
CA VAL A 63 15.58 -14.07 -3.60
C VAL A 63 14.98 -12.92 -2.83
N ILE A 64 14.56 -13.20 -1.59
CA ILE A 64 14.02 -12.19 -0.67
C ILE A 64 15.16 -11.29 -0.22
N THR A 65 15.12 -10.00 -0.55
CA THR A 65 16.13 -9.03 -0.11
C THR A 65 15.76 -8.33 1.18
N LEU A 66 14.46 -8.11 1.41
CA LEU A 66 13.88 -7.63 2.66
C LEU A 66 12.51 -8.24 2.88
N ILE A 67 12.15 -8.42 4.15
CA ILE A 67 10.82 -8.83 4.57
C ILE A 67 10.44 -8.10 5.86
N PHE A 68 9.24 -7.53 5.89
CA PHE A 68 8.67 -6.83 7.03
C PHE A 68 7.49 -7.63 7.58
N TYR A 69 7.54 -7.95 8.88
CA TYR A 69 6.53 -8.78 9.54
C TYR A 69 5.48 -7.98 10.33
N TYR A 70 5.78 -6.73 10.70
CA TYR A 70 4.94 -5.90 11.55
C TYR A 70 4.23 -4.81 10.75
N LYS A 71 2.91 -4.67 10.95
CA LYS A 71 2.00 -3.65 10.38
C LYS A 71 2.32 -3.23 8.92
N GLY A 72 1.57 -3.79 7.98
CA GLY A 72 1.84 -3.59 6.55
C GLY A 72 2.89 -4.59 6.07
N LYS A 73 2.61 -5.89 6.28
CA LYS A 73 3.42 -7.02 5.85
C LYS A 73 3.87 -6.82 4.41
N SER A 74 5.17 -6.61 4.20
CA SER A 74 5.72 -6.36 2.88
C SER A 74 6.99 -7.16 2.64
N ILE A 75 7.29 -7.40 1.36
CA ILE A 75 8.42 -8.19 0.92
C ILE A 75 9.07 -7.54 -0.30
N HIS A 76 10.39 -7.57 -0.34
CA HIS A 76 11.20 -7.15 -1.47
C HIS A 76 11.90 -8.38 -2.03
N ILE A 77 11.79 -8.59 -3.33
CA ILE A 77 12.31 -9.76 -4.02
C ILE A 77 13.10 -9.31 -5.25
N LYS A 78 14.30 -9.86 -5.42
CA LYS A 78 15.06 -9.75 -6.66
C LYS A 78 14.93 -11.05 -7.44
N TYR A 79 14.75 -10.97 -8.76
CA TYR A 79 14.66 -12.15 -9.62
C TYR A 79 15.19 -11.83 -11.01
N VAL A 80 15.55 -12.86 -11.77
CA VAL A 80 16.11 -12.73 -13.11
C VAL A 80 15.19 -13.41 -14.11
N VAL A 81 14.85 -12.68 -15.18
CA VAL A 81 14.08 -13.19 -16.31
C VAL A 81 14.86 -12.92 -17.59
N LYS A 82 15.22 -13.97 -18.33
CA LYS A 82 15.99 -13.88 -19.58
C LYS A 82 17.27 -13.05 -19.45
N GLY A 83 17.98 -13.18 -18.32
CA GLY A 83 19.23 -12.47 -18.05
C GLY A 83 19.07 -11.01 -17.59
N LYS A 84 17.85 -10.50 -17.48
CA LYS A 84 17.55 -9.17 -16.93
C LYS A 84 17.08 -9.29 -15.48
N GLU A 85 17.66 -8.48 -14.60
CA GLU A 85 17.24 -8.38 -13.20
C GLU A 85 15.98 -7.52 -13.07
N TYR A 86 15.09 -7.96 -12.19
CA TYR A 86 13.87 -7.28 -11.81
C TYR A 86 13.74 -7.26 -10.30
N GLU A 87 13.02 -6.27 -9.80
CA GLU A 87 12.68 -6.12 -8.40
C GLU A 87 11.17 -6.07 -8.24
N TYR A 88 10.67 -6.80 -7.25
CA TYR A 88 9.28 -6.76 -6.84
C TYR A 88 9.19 -6.28 -5.39
N ILE A 89 8.31 -5.32 -5.15
CA ILE A 89 7.95 -4.83 -3.82
C ILE A 89 6.45 -5.00 -3.69
N GLY A 90 6.01 -5.74 -2.68
CA GLY A 90 4.59 -6.00 -2.49
C GLY A 90 4.24 -6.48 -1.10
N GLY A 91 2.93 -6.71 -0.90
CA GLY A 91 2.41 -7.26 0.33
C GLY A 91 2.59 -8.78 0.41
N TRP A 92 2.48 -9.35 1.60
CA TRP A 92 2.34 -10.79 1.78
C TRP A 92 1.31 -11.11 2.87
N SER A 93 0.60 -12.21 2.70
CA SER A 93 -0.49 -12.64 3.58
C SER A 93 -0.05 -13.79 4.49
N ASN A 94 0.54 -14.83 3.90
CA ASN A 94 0.89 -16.08 4.57
C ASN A 94 2.36 -16.45 4.34
N ASN A 95 3.02 -16.98 5.37
CA ASN A 95 4.41 -17.44 5.29
C ASN A 95 4.61 -18.74 6.09
N PRO A 96 4.06 -19.87 5.62
CA PRO A 96 4.05 -21.13 6.36
C PRO A 96 5.43 -21.78 6.44
N ARG A 97 6.34 -21.42 5.53
CA ARG A 97 7.72 -21.92 5.47
C ARG A 97 8.71 -21.02 6.22
N HIS A 98 8.22 -19.99 6.91
CA HIS A 98 9.05 -19.03 7.64
C HIS A 98 10.16 -18.40 6.79
N LEU A 99 9.89 -18.18 5.49
CA LEU A 99 10.85 -17.57 4.57
C LEU A 99 11.28 -16.20 5.08
N GLY A 100 12.58 -15.94 5.03
CA GLY A 100 13.24 -14.74 5.50
C GLY A 100 14.14 -14.13 4.43
N LYS A 101 14.93 -13.13 4.85
CA LYS A 101 15.93 -12.51 3.98
C LYS A 101 16.94 -13.56 3.49
N ASN A 102 17.31 -13.46 2.21
CA ASN A 102 18.16 -14.36 1.44
C ASN A 102 17.57 -15.74 1.12
N ASP A 103 16.35 -16.03 1.57
CA ASP A 103 15.67 -17.25 1.14
C ASP A 103 15.14 -17.12 -0.29
N SER A 104 15.05 -18.26 -0.96
CA SER A 104 14.40 -18.37 -2.25
C SER A 104 12.89 -18.39 -2.06
N VAL A 105 12.18 -17.61 -2.87
CA VAL A 105 10.73 -17.55 -2.89
C VAL A 105 10.25 -17.84 -4.29
N ARG A 106 9.23 -18.70 -4.42
CA ARG A 106 8.63 -18.98 -5.71
C ARG A 106 7.78 -17.81 -6.15
N ILE A 107 7.94 -17.42 -7.41
CA ILE A 107 7.16 -16.34 -8.02
C ILE A 107 6.61 -16.79 -9.37
N ARG A 108 5.45 -16.25 -9.74
CA ARG A 108 4.90 -16.36 -11.09
C ARG A 108 4.72 -14.97 -11.67
N TYR A 109 5.18 -14.76 -12.90
CA TYR A 109 5.14 -13.48 -13.58
C TYR A 109 4.36 -13.56 -14.89
N ALA A 110 3.77 -12.46 -15.33
CA ALA A 110 3.02 -12.41 -16.57
C ALA A 110 3.95 -12.58 -17.78
N THR A 111 3.60 -13.43 -18.73
CA THR A 111 4.39 -13.60 -19.97
C THR A 111 4.49 -12.32 -20.78
N SER A 112 3.47 -11.46 -20.71
CA SER A 112 3.42 -10.16 -21.39
C SER A 112 4.30 -9.11 -20.73
N ASP A 113 4.48 -9.19 -19.41
CA ASP A 113 5.26 -8.22 -18.64
C ASP A 113 5.88 -8.87 -17.38
N PRO A 114 7.19 -9.16 -17.39
CA PRO A 114 7.87 -9.76 -16.24
C PRO A 114 7.88 -8.92 -14.96
N SER A 115 7.51 -7.64 -15.01
CA SER A 115 7.38 -6.79 -13.80
C SER A 115 6.09 -7.08 -13.02
N LEU A 116 5.09 -7.68 -13.66
CA LEU A 116 3.83 -8.08 -13.03
C LEU A 116 3.99 -9.48 -12.45
N VAL A 117 4.16 -9.55 -11.14
CA VAL A 117 4.52 -10.80 -10.44
C VAL A 117 3.59 -11.05 -9.27
N ILE A 118 3.31 -12.32 -8.98
CA ILE A 118 2.67 -12.80 -7.74
C ILE A 118 3.62 -13.77 -7.05
N THR A 119 3.74 -13.65 -5.74
CA THR A 119 4.63 -14.44 -4.90
C THR A 119 3.87 -15.53 -4.16
N GLU A 120 4.53 -16.64 -3.79
CA GLU A 120 3.90 -17.73 -3.01
C GLU A 120 3.46 -17.36 -1.59
N LEU A 121 3.72 -16.11 -1.19
CA LEU A 121 3.34 -15.55 0.10
C LEU A 121 2.08 -14.66 0.01
N GLU A 122 1.60 -14.39 -1.21
CA GLU A 122 0.37 -13.64 -1.46
C GLU A 122 -0.85 -14.55 -1.59
N ASP A 123 -2.01 -14.02 -1.22
CA ASP A 123 -3.29 -14.70 -1.49
C ASP A 123 -3.56 -14.72 -3.01
N GLY A 124 -3.83 -15.90 -3.54
CA GLY A 124 -4.06 -16.10 -4.97
C GLY A 124 -2.82 -16.47 -5.78
N PHE A 125 -1.71 -16.86 -5.12
CA PHE A 125 -0.62 -17.56 -5.79
C PHE A 125 -1.08 -18.87 -6.44
#